data_AF-A0AAV4BQ20-F1
#
_entry.id   AF-A0AAV4BQ20-F1
#
_cell.length_a   1.000
_cell.length_b   1.000
_cell.length_c   1.000
_cell.angle_alpha   90.00
_cell.angle_beta   90.00
_cell.angle_gamma   90.00
#
_symmetry.space_group_name_H-M   'P 1'
#
loop_
_entity.id
_entity.type
_entity.pdbx_description
1 polymer ?
#
loop_
_entity_poly.entity_id
_entity_poly.type
_entity_poly.pdbx_seq_one_letter_code
_entity_poly.pdbx_strand_id
1 'polypeptide(L)'
;MALVWNPALEEKQTECTCAPCKSFWKKAFLEGGDSIAMLSSDRAVHTAALGNQAGLLKKGDRVLIDGPTIGVNTTKPFQGVVQYVGLADDHLIAPEMRVGVCLHDNIYSVHNGIYKGKRYFSCPRGHAAMVSYSDVTPLKPIPKTRPVQGNVMFPSFEEVKKRRKARQEKIKEAEDRLRKEHELRQRAQMERYARSAPPPRISPRATKASKLRSTGHSTNTTLHQVQDEDDIAYKDHLAREKQRQMRQIDAASLEELQFRQMKKVFGRGEKAGRMADTLRRLHKAYEEGRIYAMAERE
;
A
#
# COMPACT_ATOMS: atom_id res chain seq x y z
N MET A 1 23.56 -5.66 42.22
CA MET A 1 22.62 -4.78 41.49
C MET A 1 23.29 -3.43 41.36
N ALA A 2 23.74 -3.05 40.17
CA ALA A 2 24.29 -1.71 39.94
C ALA A 2 23.13 -0.72 39.96
N LEU A 3 23.18 0.28 40.86
CA LEU A 3 22.22 1.37 40.90
C LEU A 3 22.34 2.13 39.58
N VAL A 4 21.31 2.06 38.74
CA VAL A 4 21.24 2.83 37.50
C VAL A 4 21.12 4.30 37.89
N TRP A 5 22.16 5.07 37.60
CA TRP A 5 22.25 6.48 37.93
C TRP A 5 21.26 7.28 37.08
N ASN A 6 20.38 8.09 37.69
CA ASN A 6 19.34 8.86 37.01
C ASN A 6 19.63 10.37 37.11
N PRO A 7 20.11 11.02 36.04
CA PRO A 7 20.52 12.43 36.05
C PRO A 7 19.35 13.40 36.30
N ALA A 8 18.11 13.02 35.99
CA ALA A 8 16.94 13.86 36.26
C ALA A 8 16.65 14.05 37.77
N LEU A 9 17.19 13.16 38.62
CA LEU A 9 17.06 13.26 40.07
C LEU A 9 17.93 14.39 40.64
N GLU A 10 19.14 14.57 40.10
CA GLU A 10 20.06 15.63 40.55
C GLU A 10 19.51 17.02 40.22
N GLU A 11 18.92 17.17 39.02
CA GLU A 11 18.31 18.43 38.59
C GLU A 11 17.11 18.85 39.47
N LYS A 12 16.32 17.89 39.97
CA LYS A 12 15.21 18.18 40.89
C LYS A 12 15.62 18.35 42.35
N GLN A 13 16.75 17.77 42.77
CA GLN A 13 17.29 17.99 44.11
C GLN A 13 17.91 19.39 44.28
N THR A 14 18.35 20.02 43.20
CA THR A 14 18.89 21.39 43.23
C THR A 14 17.79 22.46 43.24
N GLU A 15 16.60 22.16 42.72
CA GLU A 15 15.46 23.09 42.72
C GLU A 15 14.88 23.36 44.13
N CYS A 16 14.97 22.40 45.06
CA CYS A 16 14.45 22.61 46.42
C CYS A 16 15.24 21.87 47.51
N THR A 17 15.80 22.63 48.45
CA THR A 17 16.65 22.13 49.54
C THR A 17 15.90 21.84 50.84
N CYS A 18 14.57 22.03 50.85
CA CYS A 18 13.72 21.89 52.03
C CYS A 18 13.71 20.45 52.57
N ALA A 19 13.81 20.25 53.89
CA ALA A 19 13.81 18.92 54.50
C ALA A 19 12.53 18.09 54.18
N PRO A 20 11.31 18.68 54.17
CA PRO A 20 10.10 17.99 53.71
C PRO A 20 10.20 17.48 52.26
N CYS A 21 10.69 18.33 51.36
CA CYS A 21 10.86 18.07 49.94
C CYS A 21 11.85 16.92 49.72
N LYS A 22 13.00 16.97 50.40
CA LYS A 22 13.98 15.88 50.38
C LYS A 22 13.39 14.57 50.88
N SER A 23 12.59 14.61 51.95
CA SER A 23 11.96 13.40 52.51
C SER A 23 10.91 12.81 51.57
N PHE A 24 10.10 13.65 50.93
CA PHE A 24 9.10 13.26 49.94
C PHE A 24 9.75 12.59 48.73
N TRP A 25 10.74 13.23 48.11
CA TRP A 25 11.42 12.69 46.93
C TRP A 25 12.18 11.39 47.27
N LYS A 26 12.85 11.36 48.43
CA LYS A 26 13.53 10.13 48.88
C LYS A 26 12.54 8.98 49.08
N LYS A 27 11.35 9.25 49.63
CA LYS A 27 10.32 8.21 49.83
C LYS A 27 9.66 7.78 48.52
N ALA A 28 9.26 8.74 47.67
CA ALA A 28 8.62 8.45 46.38
C ALA A 28 9.54 7.64 45.44
N PHE A 29 10.85 7.90 45.45
CA PHE A 29 11.80 7.17 44.62
C PHE A 29 12.37 5.89 45.27
N LEU A 30 12.43 5.78 46.60
CA LEU A 30 12.80 4.50 47.23
C LEU A 30 11.66 3.48 47.16
N GLU A 31 10.42 3.91 47.31
CA GLU A 31 9.25 3.02 47.31
C GLU A 31 8.65 2.82 45.89
N GLY A 32 8.89 3.74 44.96
CA GLY A 32 8.34 3.71 43.59
C GLY A 32 9.34 3.94 42.45
N GLY A 33 10.65 3.96 42.73
CA GLY A 33 11.70 4.41 41.81
C GLY A 33 11.73 3.70 40.47
N ASP A 34 11.55 2.37 40.47
CA ASP A 34 11.54 1.58 39.23
C ASP A 34 10.37 1.97 38.31
N SER A 35 9.25 2.39 38.89
CA SER A 35 8.04 2.76 38.14
C SER A 35 8.09 4.19 37.61
N ILE A 36 8.88 5.08 38.22
CA ILE A 36 8.96 6.50 37.83
C ILE A 36 10.12 6.74 36.86
N ALA A 37 11.21 5.98 36.99
CA ALA A 37 12.42 6.11 36.16
C ALA A 37 12.19 5.69 34.70
N MET A 38 11.17 4.88 34.41
CA MET A 38 10.85 4.49 33.04
C MET A 38 10.07 5.59 32.29
N LEU A 39 10.44 5.81 31.02
CA LEU A 39 9.65 6.63 30.09
C LEU A 39 8.19 6.13 30.07
N SER A 40 7.22 7.02 29.88
CA SER A 40 5.80 6.64 29.84
C SER A 40 5.51 5.55 28.79
N SER A 41 6.26 5.53 27.69
CA SER A 41 6.24 4.48 26.68
C SER A 41 6.72 3.12 27.22
N ASP A 42 7.82 3.10 27.98
CA ASP A 42 8.39 1.87 28.54
C ASP A 42 7.52 1.33 29.67
N ARG A 43 6.94 2.22 30.49
CA ARG A 43 5.90 1.84 31.47
C ARG A 43 4.73 1.16 30.78
N ALA A 44 4.23 1.72 29.67
CA ALA A 44 3.12 1.12 28.94
C ALA A 44 3.47 -0.28 28.41
N VAL A 45 4.70 -0.51 27.96
CA VAL A 45 5.18 -1.83 27.49
C VAL A 45 5.26 -2.84 28.64
N HIS A 46 5.75 -2.43 29.81
CA HIS A 46 5.88 -3.32 30.97
C HIS A 46 4.57 -3.53 31.75
N THR A 47 3.67 -2.54 31.83
CA THR A 47 2.29 -2.76 32.33
C THR A 47 1.44 -3.54 31.34
N ALA A 48 1.79 -3.50 30.05
CA ALA A 48 1.22 -4.38 29.03
C ALA A 48 1.81 -5.80 29.05
N ALA A 49 2.57 -6.20 30.09
CA ALA A 49 3.03 -7.58 30.27
C ALA A 49 1.90 -8.61 30.47
N LEU A 50 0.64 -8.18 30.48
CA LEU A 50 -0.49 -9.08 30.26
C LEU A 50 -0.51 -9.66 28.83
N GLY A 51 0.12 -9.01 27.83
CA GLY A 51 0.04 -9.38 26.41
C GLY A 51 0.58 -10.77 26.03
N ASN A 52 1.34 -11.43 26.91
CA ASN A 52 1.98 -12.72 26.65
C ASN A 52 1.44 -13.88 27.51
N GLN A 53 0.47 -13.66 28.39
CA GLN A 53 -0.21 -14.78 29.04
C GLN A 53 -1.22 -15.39 28.04
N ALA A 54 -1.06 -16.68 27.73
CA ALA A 54 -2.03 -17.45 26.98
C ALA A 54 -3.37 -17.42 27.73
N GLY A 55 -4.26 -16.51 27.34
CA GLY A 55 -5.49 -16.23 28.08
C GLY A 55 -5.96 -14.78 27.98
N LEU A 56 -5.15 -13.87 27.45
CA LEU A 56 -5.60 -12.51 27.23
C LEU A 56 -6.52 -12.37 26.01
N LEU A 57 -7.73 -11.86 26.25
CA LEU A 57 -8.69 -11.51 25.20
C LEU A 57 -8.11 -10.41 24.30
N LYS A 58 -8.12 -10.64 22.99
CA LYS A 58 -7.68 -9.68 21.99
C LYS A 58 -8.87 -9.16 21.19
N LYS A 59 -8.70 -7.97 20.62
CA LYS A 59 -9.65 -7.45 19.63
C LYS A 59 -9.76 -8.43 18.46
N GLY A 60 -10.98 -8.80 18.11
CA GLY A 60 -11.30 -9.79 17.07
C GLY A 60 -11.55 -11.20 17.60
N ASP A 61 -11.26 -11.48 18.86
CA ASP A 61 -11.54 -12.78 19.45
C ASP A 61 -13.05 -13.01 19.59
N ARG A 62 -13.45 -14.27 19.38
CA ARG A 62 -14.83 -14.71 19.60
C ARG A 62 -15.01 -15.06 21.05
N VAL A 63 -16.10 -14.59 21.63
CA VAL A 63 -16.37 -14.75 23.05
C VAL A 63 -17.82 -15.11 23.31
N LEU A 64 -18.04 -15.76 24.45
CA LEU A 64 -19.34 -16.05 25.01
C LEU A 64 -19.53 -15.18 26.27
N ILE A 65 -20.73 -14.59 26.37
CA ILE A 65 -21.14 -13.77 27.52
C ILE A 65 -22.43 -14.36 28.09
N ASP A 66 -22.50 -14.53 29.41
CA ASP A 66 -23.69 -15.04 30.08
C ASP A 66 -24.80 -13.98 30.11
N GLY A 67 -26.03 -14.35 29.74
CA GLY A 67 -27.18 -13.43 29.66
C GLY A 67 -27.41 -12.55 30.91
N PRO A 68 -27.32 -13.09 32.14
CA PRO A 68 -27.52 -12.30 33.36
C PRO A 68 -26.55 -11.11 33.50
N THR A 69 -25.32 -11.23 32.98
CA THR A 69 -24.30 -10.17 33.08
C THR A 69 -24.64 -8.93 32.25
N ILE A 70 -25.50 -9.10 31.23
CA ILE A 70 -25.97 -8.02 30.35
C ILE A 70 -27.32 -7.46 30.83
N GLY A 71 -27.86 -7.96 31.95
CA GLY A 71 -29.19 -7.57 32.45
C GLY A 71 -30.35 -8.19 31.66
N VAL A 72 -30.08 -9.26 30.89
CA VAL A 72 -31.10 -10.02 30.18
C VAL A 72 -31.42 -11.28 30.99
N ASN A 73 -32.69 -11.48 31.34
CA ASN A 73 -33.17 -12.66 32.07
C ASN A 73 -33.23 -13.90 31.16
N THR A 74 -32.12 -14.25 30.52
CA THR A 74 -32.03 -15.42 29.63
C THR A 74 -30.84 -16.26 30.06
N THR A 75 -31.07 -17.57 30.21
CA THR A 75 -30.04 -18.55 30.61
C THR A 75 -29.09 -18.93 29.47
N LYS A 76 -29.44 -18.56 28.23
CA LYS A 76 -28.62 -18.81 27.04
C LYS A 76 -27.46 -17.80 26.97
N PRO A 77 -26.21 -18.26 26.80
CA PRO A 77 -25.09 -17.36 26.58
C PRO A 77 -25.15 -16.75 25.17
N PHE A 78 -24.71 -15.50 25.06
CA PHE A 78 -24.64 -14.76 23.81
C PHE A 78 -23.23 -14.83 23.22
N GLN A 79 -23.17 -15.06 21.91
CA GLN A 79 -21.90 -15.09 21.18
C GLN A 79 -21.60 -13.71 20.58
N GLY A 80 -20.35 -13.28 20.65
CA GLY A 80 -19.92 -12.00 20.10
C GLY A 80 -18.46 -11.98 19.68
N VAL A 81 -18.06 -10.82 19.15
CA VAL A 81 -16.68 -10.52 18.78
C VAL A 81 -16.19 -9.34 19.60
N VAL A 82 -15.02 -9.48 20.21
CA VAL A 82 -14.38 -8.41 21.00
C VAL A 82 -13.96 -7.27 20.08
N GLN A 83 -14.43 -6.06 20.35
CA GLN A 83 -14.07 -4.84 19.63
C GLN A 83 -13.13 -3.94 20.43
N TYR A 84 -13.21 -4.00 21.75
CA TYR A 84 -12.44 -3.16 22.67
C TYR A 84 -12.06 -3.95 23.92
N VAL A 85 -10.83 -3.76 24.41
CA VAL A 85 -10.36 -4.26 25.70
C VAL A 85 -9.58 -3.12 26.33
N GLY A 86 -9.97 -2.68 27.52
CA GLY A 86 -9.26 -1.61 28.20
C GLY A 86 -10.02 -1.02 29.39
N LEU A 87 -9.48 0.06 29.93
CA LEU A 87 -10.05 0.79 31.05
C LEU A 87 -11.14 1.74 30.54
N ALA A 88 -12.34 1.63 31.10
CA ALA A 88 -13.46 2.47 30.67
C ALA A 88 -13.51 3.83 31.40
N ASP A 89 -12.99 3.93 32.63
CA ASP A 89 -13.11 5.14 33.43
C ASP A 89 -11.73 5.71 33.76
N ASP A 90 -11.47 6.95 33.31
CA ASP A 90 -10.21 7.64 33.63
C ASP A 90 -10.25 8.32 35.02
N HIS A 91 -11.44 8.46 35.61
CA HIS A 91 -11.66 9.26 36.83
C HIS A 91 -11.66 8.45 38.13
N LEU A 92 -11.48 7.12 38.05
CA LEU A 92 -11.45 6.24 39.23
C LEU A 92 -10.00 5.92 39.61
N ILE A 93 -9.71 5.89 40.92
CA ILE A 93 -8.38 5.59 41.46
C ILE A 93 -7.95 4.14 41.10
N ALA A 94 -8.91 3.22 40.96
CA ALA A 94 -8.71 1.84 40.53
C ALA A 94 -9.71 1.50 39.41
N PRO A 95 -9.41 1.82 38.15
CA PRO A 95 -10.31 1.54 37.04
C PRO A 95 -10.35 0.05 36.73
N GLU A 96 -11.56 -0.50 36.62
CA GLU A 96 -11.76 -1.89 36.23
C GLU A 96 -11.57 -2.06 34.71
N MET A 97 -10.95 -3.18 34.32
CA MET A 97 -10.82 -3.57 32.92
C MET A 97 -12.16 -4.02 32.37
N ARG A 98 -12.62 -3.37 31.30
CA ARG A 98 -13.85 -3.69 30.60
C ARG A 98 -13.59 -4.18 29.18
N VAL A 99 -14.48 -5.05 28.73
CA VAL A 99 -14.45 -5.61 27.38
C VAL A 99 -15.70 -5.14 26.64
N GLY A 100 -15.47 -4.49 25.51
CA GLY A 100 -16.50 -4.11 24.57
C GLY A 100 -16.70 -5.21 23.54
N VAL A 101 -17.89 -5.82 23.53
CA VAL A 101 -18.23 -6.93 22.64
C VAL A 101 -19.38 -6.53 21.72
N CYS A 102 -19.26 -6.87 20.44
CA CYS A 102 -20.34 -6.76 19.47
C CYS A 102 -20.96 -8.15 19.29
N LEU A 103 -22.18 -8.30 19.79
CA LEU A 103 -22.93 -9.55 19.79
C LEU A 103 -23.49 -9.85 18.40
N HIS A 104 -23.61 -11.13 18.07
CA HIS A 104 -24.23 -11.56 16.82
C HIS A 104 -25.74 -11.35 16.86
N ASP A 105 -26.36 -11.69 17.99
CA ASP A 105 -27.80 -11.54 18.21
C ASP A 105 -28.11 -10.15 18.80
N ASN A 106 -29.27 -9.61 18.43
CA ASN A 106 -29.77 -8.35 18.97
C ASN A 106 -30.37 -8.59 20.37
N ILE A 107 -29.77 -7.97 21.40
CA ILE A 107 -30.23 -8.05 22.79
C ILE A 107 -31.17 -6.89 23.17
N TYR A 108 -31.61 -6.09 22.20
CA TYR A 108 -32.43 -4.89 22.37
C TYR A 108 -31.80 -3.84 23.32
N SER A 109 -30.47 -3.90 23.48
CA SER A 109 -29.70 -2.93 24.25
C SER A 109 -29.70 -1.54 23.59
N VAL A 110 -29.70 -0.49 24.40
CA VAL A 110 -29.56 0.90 23.90
C VAL A 110 -28.11 1.19 23.48
N HIS A 111 -27.15 0.35 23.88
CA HIS A 111 -25.74 0.58 23.63
C HIS A 111 -25.37 0.35 22.15
N ASN A 112 -24.53 1.24 21.63
CA ASN A 112 -23.97 1.24 20.27
C ASN A 112 -22.44 1.39 20.28
N GLY A 113 -21.80 0.98 21.38
CA GLY A 113 -20.37 1.16 21.64
C GLY A 113 -20.01 2.49 22.32
N ILE A 114 -21.00 3.30 22.69
CA ILE A 114 -20.85 4.44 23.59
C ILE A 114 -21.12 3.99 25.03
N TYR A 115 -20.18 4.27 25.92
CA TYR A 115 -20.27 4.00 27.35
C TYR A 115 -19.89 5.26 28.13
N LYS A 116 -20.77 5.70 29.03
CA LYS A 116 -20.59 6.96 29.82
C LYS A 116 -20.22 8.19 28.98
N GLY A 117 -20.80 8.32 27.79
CA GLY A 117 -20.58 9.46 26.89
C GLY A 117 -19.32 9.39 26.03
N LYS A 118 -18.41 8.42 26.25
CA LYS A 118 -17.25 8.17 25.39
C LYS A 118 -17.51 7.00 24.45
N ARG A 119 -17.02 7.08 23.21
CA ARG A 119 -17.16 6.02 22.20
C ARG A 119 -15.89 5.15 22.19
N TYR A 120 -16.04 3.87 22.49
CA TYR A 120 -14.93 2.90 22.49
C TYR A 120 -14.88 2.09 21.20
N PHE A 121 -16.05 1.75 20.66
CA PHE A 121 -16.17 1.02 19.40
C PHE A 121 -17.46 1.40 18.67
N SER A 122 -17.61 0.90 17.44
CA SER A 122 -18.82 1.07 16.63
C SER A 122 -19.46 -0.29 16.41
N CYS A 123 -20.76 -0.39 16.69
CA CYS A 123 -21.55 -1.61 16.53
C CYS A 123 -23.02 -1.20 16.28
N PRO A 124 -23.82 -2.02 15.56
CA PRO A 124 -25.24 -1.74 15.36
C PRO A 124 -25.99 -1.59 16.70
N ARG A 125 -27.07 -0.80 16.70
CA ARG A 125 -27.90 -0.59 17.90
C ARG A 125 -28.48 -1.92 18.36
N GLY A 126 -28.36 -2.21 19.65
CA GLY A 126 -28.84 -3.48 20.22
C GLY A 126 -27.84 -4.62 20.20
N HIS A 127 -26.65 -4.43 19.62
CA HIS A 127 -25.61 -5.46 19.55
C HIS A 127 -24.40 -5.16 20.44
N ALA A 128 -24.25 -3.94 20.97
CA ALA A 128 -23.12 -3.63 21.82
C ALA A 128 -23.37 -4.02 23.28
N ALA A 129 -22.38 -4.64 23.90
CA ALA A 129 -22.33 -4.89 25.33
C ALA A 129 -20.97 -4.44 25.88
N MET A 130 -20.98 -3.82 27.06
CA MET A 130 -19.79 -3.47 27.83
C MET A 130 -19.81 -4.28 29.12
N VAL A 131 -18.93 -5.27 29.24
CA VAL A 131 -18.92 -6.25 30.33
C VAL A 131 -17.59 -6.24 31.07
N SER A 132 -17.58 -6.78 32.29
CA SER A 132 -16.35 -7.02 33.04
C SER A 132 -15.51 -8.08 32.33
N TYR A 133 -14.18 -8.01 32.46
CA TYR A 133 -13.29 -9.02 31.90
C TYR A 133 -13.56 -10.43 32.48
N SER A 134 -14.00 -10.52 33.74
CA SER A 134 -14.33 -11.79 34.43
C SER A 134 -15.48 -12.55 33.79
N ASP A 135 -16.38 -11.83 33.11
CA ASP A 135 -17.66 -12.34 32.64
C ASP A 135 -17.60 -12.82 31.19
N VAL A 136 -16.41 -12.73 30.58
CA VAL A 136 -16.17 -13.05 29.17
C VAL A 136 -15.41 -14.35 29.08
N THR A 137 -16.04 -15.36 28.47
CA THR A 137 -15.40 -16.64 28.21
C THR A 137 -14.87 -16.69 26.77
N PRO A 138 -13.56 -16.87 26.54
CA PRO A 138 -13.01 -16.98 25.20
C PRO A 138 -13.54 -18.24 24.52
N LEU A 139 -14.17 -18.07 23.37
CA LEU A 139 -14.56 -19.19 22.54
C LEU A 139 -13.30 -19.72 21.84
N LYS A 140 -13.05 -21.03 21.94
CA LYS A 140 -11.89 -21.65 21.27
C LYS A 140 -11.90 -21.25 19.80
N PRO A 141 -10.77 -20.80 19.24
CA PRO A 141 -10.71 -20.51 17.82
C PRO A 141 -11.13 -21.77 17.06
N ILE A 142 -11.95 -21.58 16.03
CA ILE A 142 -12.32 -22.69 15.14
C ILE A 142 -10.99 -23.31 14.69
N PRO A 143 -10.76 -24.61 14.95
CA PRO A 143 -9.52 -25.24 14.54
C PRO A 143 -9.37 -24.97 13.05
N LYS A 144 -8.26 -24.32 12.66
CA LYS A 144 -7.99 -24.06 11.25
C LYS A 144 -8.09 -25.41 10.55
N THR A 145 -9.01 -25.51 9.60
CA THR A 145 -9.16 -26.74 8.81
C THR A 145 -7.78 -27.07 8.26
N ARG A 146 -7.37 -28.33 8.40
CA ARG A 146 -6.08 -28.77 7.85
C ARG A 146 -6.07 -28.39 6.37
N PRO A 147 -4.97 -27.82 5.84
CA PRO A 147 -4.90 -27.51 4.43
C PRO A 147 -5.19 -28.80 3.65
N VAL A 148 -6.10 -28.72 2.68
CA VAL A 148 -6.45 -29.87 1.84
C VAL A 148 -5.22 -30.18 0.98
N GLN A 149 -4.40 -31.13 1.41
CA GLN A 149 -3.23 -31.58 0.66
C GLN A 149 -3.65 -32.54 -0.45
N GLY A 150 -3.00 -32.44 -1.61
CA GLY A 150 -3.22 -33.39 -2.72
C GLY A 150 -4.42 -33.11 -3.62
N ASN A 151 -5.14 -32.00 -3.45
CA ASN A 151 -6.20 -31.62 -4.39
C ASN A 151 -5.63 -30.90 -5.62
N VAL A 152 -5.64 -31.58 -6.77
CA VAL A 152 -5.14 -31.04 -8.04
C VAL A 152 -5.94 -29.81 -8.51
N MET A 153 -7.22 -29.72 -8.13
CA MET A 153 -8.10 -28.60 -8.48
C MET A 153 -7.81 -27.34 -7.65
N PHE A 154 -7.29 -27.53 -6.43
CA PHE A 154 -6.97 -26.45 -5.50
C PHE A 154 -5.56 -26.65 -4.93
N PRO A 155 -4.51 -26.47 -5.77
CA PRO A 155 -3.13 -26.58 -5.32
C PRO A 155 -2.84 -25.59 -4.20
N SER A 156 -1.86 -25.94 -3.34
CA SER A 156 -1.48 -25.07 -2.24
C SER A 156 -1.01 -23.69 -2.75
N PHE A 157 -1.25 -22.63 -1.98
CA PHE A 157 -0.84 -21.28 -2.37
C PHE A 157 0.66 -21.21 -2.74
N GLU A 158 1.50 -21.94 -2.00
CA GLU A 158 2.93 -22.06 -2.26
C GLU A 158 3.24 -22.74 -3.61
N GLU A 159 2.51 -23.80 -3.96
CA GLU A 159 2.63 -24.43 -5.29
C GLU A 159 2.19 -23.48 -6.41
N VAL A 160 1.08 -22.77 -6.23
CA VAL A 160 0.60 -21.77 -7.20
C VAL A 160 1.65 -20.67 -7.38
N LYS A 161 2.23 -20.18 -6.28
CA LYS A 161 3.27 -19.14 -6.29
C LYS A 161 4.52 -19.62 -7.02
N LYS A 162 4.99 -20.85 -6.75
CA LYS A 162 6.11 -21.47 -7.48
C LYS A 162 5.82 -21.62 -8.98
N ARG A 163 4.63 -22.11 -9.35
CA ARG A 163 4.22 -22.23 -10.77
C ARG A 163 4.17 -20.89 -11.48
N ARG A 164 3.66 -19.84 -10.83
CA ARG A 164 3.63 -18.48 -11.39
C ARG A 164 5.03 -17.92 -11.62
N LYS A 165 5.93 -18.09 -10.64
CA LYS A 165 7.34 -17.67 -10.76
C LYS A 165 8.04 -18.40 -11.90
N ALA A 166 7.91 -19.73 -11.96
CA ALA A 166 8.49 -20.53 -13.05
C ALA A 166 7.93 -20.14 -14.43
N ARG A 167 6.65 -19.80 -14.53
CA ARG A 167 6.05 -19.29 -15.77
C ARG A 167 6.63 -17.93 -16.15
N GLN A 168 6.82 -17.02 -15.20
CA GLN A 168 7.41 -15.71 -15.44
C GLN A 168 8.87 -15.82 -15.89
N GLU A 169 9.66 -16.71 -15.27
CA GLU A 169 11.03 -16.98 -15.69
C GLU A 169 11.09 -17.53 -17.12
N LYS A 170 10.21 -18.47 -17.48
CA LYS A 170 10.11 -18.98 -18.85
C LYS A 170 9.72 -17.91 -19.87
N ILE A 171 8.80 -17.01 -19.52
CA ILE A 171 8.41 -15.88 -20.38
C ILE A 171 9.61 -14.97 -20.59
N LYS A 172 10.30 -14.59 -19.50
CA LYS A 172 11.47 -13.71 -19.57
C LYS A 172 12.59 -14.32 -20.41
N GLU A 173 12.87 -15.61 -20.23
CA GLU A 173 13.88 -16.31 -21.05
C GLU A 173 13.51 -16.32 -22.53
N ALA A 174 12.23 -16.53 -22.86
CA ALA A 174 11.76 -16.48 -24.25
C ALA A 174 11.89 -15.07 -24.85
N GLU A 175 11.58 -14.02 -24.07
CA GLU A 175 11.75 -12.62 -24.47
C GLU A 175 13.23 -12.28 -24.72
N ASP A 176 14.13 -12.74 -23.85
CA ASP A 176 15.57 -12.53 -24.00
C ASP A 176 16.14 -13.26 -25.22
N ARG A 177 15.64 -14.48 -25.52
CA ARG A 177 16.00 -15.21 -26.75
C ARG A 177 15.56 -14.45 -28.00
N LEU A 178 14.31 -14.00 -28.04
CA LEU A 178 13.78 -13.21 -29.16
C LEU A 178 14.55 -11.90 -29.34
N ARG A 179 14.93 -11.23 -28.25
CA ARG A 179 15.75 -10.01 -28.29
C ARG A 179 17.12 -10.26 -28.92
N LYS A 180 17.83 -11.31 -28.50
CA LYS A 180 19.14 -11.68 -29.06
C LYS A 180 19.05 -12.05 -30.54
N GLU A 181 18.02 -12.78 -30.93
CA GLU A 181 17.77 -13.14 -32.34
C GLU A 181 17.55 -11.89 -33.20
N HIS A 182 16.75 -10.93 -32.70
CA HIS A 182 16.51 -9.66 -33.38
C HIS A 182 17.78 -8.82 -33.51
N GLU A 183 18.59 -8.73 -32.46
CA GLU A 183 19.90 -8.04 -32.48
C GLU A 183 20.87 -8.67 -33.49
N LEU A 184 20.94 -10.00 -33.52
CA LEU A 184 21.73 -10.74 -34.52
C LEU A 184 21.26 -10.46 -35.95
N ARG A 185 19.95 -10.43 -36.17
CA ARG A 185 19.36 -10.14 -37.48
C ARG A 185 19.66 -8.71 -37.93
N GLN A 186 19.55 -7.72 -37.03
CA GLN A 186 19.92 -6.34 -37.32
C GLN A 186 21.41 -6.20 -37.63
N ARG A 187 22.27 -6.86 -36.85
CA ARG A 187 23.72 -6.86 -37.07
C ARG A 187 24.09 -7.45 -38.42
N ALA A 188 23.49 -8.59 -38.78
CA ALA A 188 23.70 -9.21 -40.09
C ALA A 188 23.21 -8.31 -41.24
N GLN A 189 22.10 -7.58 -41.05
CA GLN A 189 21.62 -6.62 -42.03
C GLN A 189 22.59 -5.44 -42.22
N MET A 190 23.10 -4.87 -41.12
CA MET A 190 24.11 -3.81 -41.19
C MET A 190 25.41 -4.29 -41.86
N GLU A 191 25.84 -5.52 -41.57
CA GLU A 191 27.03 -6.09 -42.21
C GLU A 191 26.84 -6.27 -43.72
N ARG A 192 25.67 -6.75 -44.16
CA ARG A 192 25.33 -6.82 -45.59
C ARG A 192 25.38 -5.44 -46.24
N TYR A 193 24.81 -4.44 -45.59
CA TYR A 193 24.82 -3.05 -46.08
C TYR A 193 26.24 -2.47 -46.14
N ALA A 194 27.07 -2.72 -45.13
CA ALA A 194 28.46 -2.27 -45.11
C ALA A 194 29.31 -2.93 -46.21
N ARG A 195 29.03 -4.19 -46.56
CA ARG A 195 29.71 -4.89 -47.66
C ARG A 195 29.24 -4.40 -49.04
N SER A 196 27.98 -4.00 -49.19
CA SER A 196 27.42 -3.56 -50.46
C SER A 196 27.50 -2.05 -50.69
N ALA A 197 27.76 -1.25 -49.65
CA ALA A 197 27.93 0.18 -49.78
C ALA A 197 29.17 0.47 -50.67
N PRO A 198 29.00 1.10 -51.84
CA PRO A 198 30.15 1.53 -52.63
C PRO A 198 31.01 2.48 -51.78
N PRO A 199 32.34 2.39 -51.86
CA PRO A 199 33.22 3.25 -51.08
C PRO A 199 32.79 4.70 -51.31
N PRO A 200 32.72 5.52 -50.24
CA PRO A 200 32.29 6.90 -50.38
C PRO A 200 33.14 7.52 -51.48
N ARG A 201 32.49 7.89 -52.60
CA ARG A 201 33.19 8.56 -53.68
C ARG A 201 33.69 9.86 -53.07
N ILE A 202 35.00 9.91 -52.78
CA ILE A 202 35.71 11.14 -52.46
C ILE A 202 35.59 11.96 -53.73
N SER A 203 34.48 12.71 -53.85
CA SER A 203 34.32 13.63 -54.95
C SER A 203 35.50 14.59 -54.84
N PRO A 204 36.38 14.68 -55.85
CA PRO A 204 37.45 15.64 -55.83
C PRO A 204 36.79 17.00 -55.63
N ARG A 205 37.16 17.67 -54.53
CA ARG A 205 36.66 18.99 -54.10
C ARG A 205 36.54 19.87 -55.34
N ALA A 206 35.30 20.13 -55.75
CA ALA A 206 35.01 20.85 -56.98
C ALA A 206 35.66 22.24 -56.90
N THR A 207 36.79 22.40 -57.58
CA THR A 207 37.31 23.71 -57.92
C THR A 207 36.31 24.33 -58.92
N LYS A 208 36.08 25.63 -58.80
CA LYS A 208 34.97 26.39 -59.43
C LYS A 208 34.94 26.39 -60.97
N ALA A 209 35.74 25.57 -61.65
CA ALA A 209 35.95 25.63 -63.09
C ALA A 209 35.10 24.66 -63.95
N SER A 210 34.41 23.65 -63.40
CA SER A 210 33.76 22.61 -64.23
C SER A 210 32.30 22.90 -64.65
N LYS A 211 31.82 24.14 -64.52
CA LYS A 211 30.38 24.47 -64.58
C LYS A 211 29.78 24.65 -66.00
N LEU A 212 30.44 24.19 -67.07
CA LEU A 212 30.05 24.61 -68.43
C LEU A 212 29.79 23.51 -69.47
N ARG A 213 29.79 22.22 -69.13
CA ARG A 213 29.45 21.18 -70.13
C ARG A 213 28.72 20.00 -69.51
N SER A 214 27.40 19.97 -69.61
CA SER A 214 26.63 18.75 -69.96
C SER A 214 25.12 19.03 -69.93
N THR A 215 24.62 19.66 -70.98
CA THR A 215 23.26 19.43 -71.47
C THR A 215 23.28 18.08 -72.18
N GLY A 216 22.83 17.03 -71.51
CA GLY A 216 22.85 15.67 -72.03
C GLY A 216 21.81 14.80 -71.34
N HIS A 217 20.72 14.60 -72.05
CA HIS A 217 19.56 13.77 -71.72
C HIS A 217 19.97 12.37 -71.23
N SER A 218 19.48 11.95 -70.05
CA SER A 218 19.46 10.54 -69.65
C SER A 218 18.24 10.33 -68.77
N THR A 219 17.19 9.79 -69.39
CA THR A 219 16.04 9.19 -68.72
C THR A 219 16.50 7.90 -68.05
N ASN A 220 16.86 7.97 -66.77
CA ASN A 220 16.93 6.79 -65.93
C ASN A 220 15.86 6.93 -64.85
N THR A 221 14.69 6.43 -65.20
CA THR A 221 13.61 6.11 -64.28
C THR A 221 14.15 5.08 -63.30
N THR A 222 14.65 5.56 -62.16
CA THR A 222 15.00 4.72 -61.03
C THR A 222 13.69 4.15 -60.50
N LEU A 223 13.34 2.94 -60.97
CA LEU A 223 12.39 2.05 -60.32
C LEU A 223 12.80 1.96 -58.85
N HIS A 224 12.08 2.70 -58.00
CA HIS A 224 12.02 2.39 -56.58
C HIS A 224 11.58 0.94 -56.50
N GLN A 225 12.45 0.10 -55.96
CA GLN A 225 12.15 -1.28 -55.62
C GLN A 225 10.81 -1.29 -54.87
N VAL A 226 9.81 -1.84 -55.54
CA VAL A 226 8.50 -2.15 -54.97
C VAL A 226 8.78 -2.94 -53.70
N GLN A 227 8.61 -2.30 -52.55
CA GLN A 227 8.44 -3.01 -51.30
C GLN A 227 7.16 -3.82 -51.49
N ASP A 228 7.27 -5.15 -51.39
CA ASP A 228 6.12 -6.05 -51.50
C ASP A 228 4.98 -5.53 -50.64
N GLU A 229 3.93 -5.00 -51.28
CA GLU A 229 2.75 -4.50 -50.57
C GLU A 229 2.05 -5.62 -49.78
N ASP A 230 2.44 -6.87 -49.98
CA ASP A 230 1.93 -8.05 -49.27
C ASP A 230 2.89 -8.63 -48.22
N ASP A 231 3.95 -7.91 -47.85
CA ASP A 231 4.74 -8.32 -46.69
C ASP A 231 3.91 -8.16 -45.40
N ILE A 232 3.37 -9.29 -44.94
CA ILE A 232 2.54 -9.43 -43.74
C ILE A 232 3.26 -8.81 -42.52
N ALA A 233 4.60 -8.86 -42.47
CA ALA A 233 5.36 -8.28 -41.37
C ALA A 233 5.32 -6.74 -41.37
N TYR A 234 5.33 -6.11 -42.54
CA TYR A 234 5.22 -4.66 -42.67
C TYR A 234 3.79 -4.18 -42.39
N LYS A 235 2.77 -4.93 -42.86
CA LYS A 235 1.36 -4.67 -42.52
C LYS A 235 1.10 -4.81 -41.02
N ASP A 236 1.65 -5.82 -40.33
CA ASP A 236 1.50 -5.98 -38.87
C ASP A 236 2.24 -4.88 -38.09
N HIS A 237 3.42 -4.45 -38.56
CA HIS A 237 4.14 -3.32 -37.97
C HIS A 237 3.31 -2.02 -38.03
N LEU A 238 2.80 -1.68 -39.22
CA LEU A 238 1.94 -0.50 -39.40
C LEU A 238 0.64 -0.61 -38.59
N ALA A 239 0.03 -1.80 -38.51
CA ALA A 239 -1.16 -2.03 -37.71
C ALA A 239 -0.89 -1.83 -36.20
N ARG A 240 0.24 -2.34 -35.68
CA ARG A 240 0.64 -2.14 -34.27
C ARG A 240 0.99 -0.69 -33.97
N GLU A 241 1.65 0.00 -34.88
CA GLU A 241 1.99 1.41 -34.73
C GLU A 241 0.72 2.27 -34.72
N LYS A 242 -0.21 2.01 -35.65
CA LYS A 242 -1.53 2.64 -35.68
C LYS A 242 -2.35 2.32 -34.42
N GLN A 243 -2.27 1.10 -33.88
CA GLN A 243 -2.97 0.73 -32.64
C GLN A 243 -2.35 1.40 -31.40
N ARG A 244 -1.03 1.60 -31.35
CA ARG A 244 -0.36 2.39 -30.31
C ARG A 244 -0.77 3.86 -30.39
N GLN A 245 -0.79 4.43 -31.59
CA GLN A 245 -1.26 5.79 -31.82
C GLN A 245 -2.73 5.95 -31.43
N MET A 246 -3.62 5.01 -31.81
CA MET A 246 -5.02 5.04 -31.36
C MET A 246 -5.15 4.96 -29.85
N ARG A 247 -4.41 4.08 -29.16
CA ARG A 247 -4.45 4.02 -27.68
C ARG A 247 -3.95 5.31 -27.01
N GLN A 248 -2.96 5.97 -27.60
CA GLN A 248 -2.48 7.27 -27.12
C GLN A 248 -3.52 8.38 -27.38
N ILE A 249 -4.18 8.36 -28.54
CA ILE A 249 -5.27 9.28 -28.88
C ILE A 249 -6.48 9.05 -27.95
N ASP A 250 -6.84 7.79 -27.68
CA ASP A 250 -7.95 7.42 -26.80
C ASP A 250 -7.67 7.84 -25.35
N ALA A 251 -6.43 7.64 -24.86
CA ALA A 251 -6.02 8.09 -23.53
C ALA A 251 -6.02 9.62 -23.41
N ALA A 252 -5.48 10.32 -24.41
CA ALA A 252 -5.55 11.78 -24.49
C ALA A 252 -7.01 12.27 -24.59
N SER A 253 -7.87 11.52 -25.29
CA SER A 253 -9.30 11.83 -25.42
C SER A 253 -10.05 11.69 -24.10
N LEU A 254 -9.69 10.69 -23.27
CA LEU A 254 -10.30 10.45 -21.96
C LEU A 254 -9.94 11.56 -20.98
N GLU A 255 -8.67 11.96 -20.93
CA GLU A 255 -8.23 13.10 -20.14
C GLU A 255 -8.89 14.40 -20.61
N GLU A 256 -9.01 14.61 -21.92
CA GLU A 256 -9.66 15.79 -22.47
C GLU A 256 -11.19 15.79 -22.23
N LEU A 257 -11.84 14.62 -22.22
CA LEU A 257 -13.26 14.47 -21.86
C LEU A 257 -13.51 14.80 -20.38
N GLN A 258 -12.67 14.28 -19.48
CA GLN A 258 -12.74 14.63 -18.06
C GLN A 258 -12.53 16.12 -17.85
N PHE A 259 -11.61 16.73 -18.60
CA PHE A 259 -11.35 18.16 -18.53
C PHE A 259 -12.51 19.01 -19.06
N ARG A 260 -13.15 18.58 -20.15
CA ARG A 260 -14.38 19.22 -20.66
C ARG A 260 -15.52 19.13 -19.65
N GLN A 261 -15.64 18.01 -18.94
CA GLN A 261 -16.62 17.87 -17.86
C GLN A 261 -16.31 18.81 -16.68
N MET A 262 -15.05 18.89 -16.24
CA MET A 262 -14.67 19.82 -15.17
C MET A 262 -14.89 21.29 -15.58
N LYS A 263 -14.56 21.68 -16.82
CA LYS A 263 -14.87 23.02 -17.34
C LYS A 263 -16.37 23.32 -17.36
N LYS A 264 -17.24 22.32 -17.58
CA LYS A 264 -18.70 22.52 -17.48
C LYS A 264 -19.14 22.77 -16.03
N VAL A 265 -18.54 22.09 -15.06
CA VAL A 265 -18.88 22.24 -13.63
C VAL A 265 -18.41 23.59 -13.07
N PHE A 266 -17.20 24.03 -13.45
CA PHE A 266 -16.60 25.26 -12.90
C PHE A 266 -16.91 26.54 -13.70
N GLY A 267 -17.64 26.44 -14.81
CA GLY A 267 -18.08 27.57 -15.64
C GLY A 267 -17.08 27.98 -16.73
N ARG A 268 -17.49 28.90 -17.62
CA ARG A 268 -16.69 29.31 -18.80
C ARG A 268 -15.70 30.47 -18.57
N GLY A 269 -15.48 30.90 -17.32
CA GLY A 269 -14.61 32.03 -17.00
C GLY A 269 -13.12 31.65 -16.90
N GLU A 270 -12.24 32.64 -17.01
CA GLU A 270 -10.77 32.46 -16.84
C GLU A 270 -10.41 31.78 -15.50
N LYS A 271 -11.21 32.04 -14.45
CA LYS A 271 -11.06 31.42 -13.13
C LYS A 271 -11.22 29.89 -13.18
N ALA A 272 -12.12 29.39 -14.02
CA ALA A 272 -12.32 27.95 -14.21
C ALA A 272 -11.15 27.31 -14.96
N GLY A 273 -10.56 28.04 -15.93
CA GLY A 273 -9.33 27.63 -16.61
C GLY A 273 -8.18 27.44 -15.63
N ARG A 274 -7.91 28.46 -14.80
CA ARG A 274 -6.85 28.38 -13.78
C ARG A 274 -7.07 27.23 -12.80
N MET A 275 -8.32 27.02 -12.37
CA MET A 275 -8.67 25.95 -11.43
C MET A 275 -8.44 24.56 -12.04
N ALA A 276 -8.84 24.37 -13.29
CA ALA A 276 -8.63 23.11 -14.00
C ALA A 276 -7.13 22.81 -14.23
N ASP A 277 -6.33 23.84 -14.50
CA ASP A 277 -4.86 23.69 -14.62
C ASP A 277 -4.19 23.35 -13.28
N THR A 278 -4.64 23.95 -12.17
CA THR A 278 -4.16 23.56 -10.83
C THR A 278 -4.50 22.11 -10.49
N LEU A 279 -5.73 21.65 -10.80
CA LEU A 279 -6.12 20.26 -10.57
C LEU A 279 -5.29 19.29 -11.42
N ARG A 280 -4.94 19.68 -12.65
CA ARG A 280 -4.03 18.89 -13.51
C ARG A 280 -2.65 18.73 -12.86
N ARG A 281 -2.07 19.82 -12.36
CA ARG A 281 -0.76 19.79 -11.68
C ARG A 281 -0.81 18.93 -10.41
N LEU A 282 -1.87 19.03 -9.62
CA LEU A 282 -2.07 18.23 -8.42
C LEU A 282 -2.21 16.74 -8.73
N HIS A 283 -2.99 16.38 -9.76
CA HIS A 283 -3.14 14.99 -10.17
C HIS A 283 -1.80 14.38 -10.63
N LYS A 284 -1.05 15.11 -11.45
CA LYS A 284 0.27 14.68 -11.90
C LYS A 284 1.25 14.47 -10.73
N ALA A 285 1.30 15.43 -9.80
CA ALA A 285 2.15 15.31 -8.61
C ALA A 285 1.73 14.12 -7.72
N TYR A 286 0.43 13.83 -7.61
CA TYR A 286 -0.07 12.67 -6.88
C TYR A 286 0.36 11.35 -7.52
N GLU A 287 0.27 11.23 -8.84
CA GLU A 287 0.71 10.02 -9.56
C GLU A 287 2.22 9.81 -9.46
N GLU A 288 3.01 10.87 -9.61
CA GLU A 288 4.47 10.84 -9.41
C GLU A 288 4.81 10.40 -7.98
N GLY A 289 4.16 10.96 -6.97
CA GLY A 289 4.34 10.56 -5.57
C GLY A 289 3.91 9.12 -5.32
N ARG A 290 2.85 8.64 -5.97
CA ARG A 290 2.40 7.24 -5.88
C ARG A 290 3.43 6.28 -6.47
N ILE A 291 4.03 6.63 -7.61
CA ILE A 291 5.09 5.83 -8.25
C ILE A 291 6.31 5.76 -7.32
N TYR A 292 6.72 6.90 -6.77
CA TYR A 292 7.85 6.98 -5.84
C TYR A 292 7.62 6.15 -4.56
N ALA A 293 6.44 6.24 -3.96
CA ALA A 293 6.06 5.47 -2.77
C ALA A 293 5.95 3.96 -3.03
N MET A 294 5.65 3.53 -4.27
CA MET A 294 5.72 2.11 -4.65
C MET A 294 7.17 1.66 -4.81
N ALA A 295 8.03 2.49 -5.42
CA ALA A 295 9.45 2.18 -5.59
C ALA A 295 10.21 2.07 -4.26
N GLU A 296 9.84 2.84 -3.22
CA GLU A 296 10.45 2.70 -1.87
C GLU A 296 10.00 1.45 -1.10
N ARG A 297 8.92 0.77 -1.52
CA ARG A 297 8.43 -0.46 -0.89
C ARG A 297 9.03 -1.74 -1.47
N GLU A 298 9.66 -1.66 -2.64
CA GLU A 298 10.35 -2.76 -3.33
C GLU A 298 11.83 -2.84 -2.95
#